data_AF-A0A529LXR7-F1
#
_entry.id   AF-A0A529LXR7-F1
#
_cell.length_a   1.000
_cell.length_b   1.000
_cell.length_c   1.000
_cell.angle_alpha   90.00
_cell.angle_beta   90.00
_cell.angle_gamma   90.00
#
_symmetry.space_group_name_H-M   'P 1'
#
loop_
_entity.id
_entity.type
_entity.pdbx_description
1 polymer ?
#
loop_
_entity_poly.entity_id
_entity_poly.type
_entity_poly.pdbx_seq_one_letter_code
_entity_poly.pdbx_strand_id
1 'polypeptide(L)'
;MTDRTAHDPALGIAYVNGSYMPLAEAAIPLTDRGFVRSDATYDVTHVWKGRFFRLDDHIERFLASMRGLRMSLPLSKAEMADVLIECVRRTGLRDAYVQMT
;
A
#
# COMPACT_ATOMS: atom_id res chain seq x y z
N MET A 1 -26.76 7.00 19.83
CA MET A 1 -26.62 6.33 18.53
C MET A 1 -25.53 7.07 17.77
N THR A 2 -24.27 6.83 18.15
CA THR A 2 -23.11 7.47 17.53
C THR A 2 -22.86 6.77 16.20
N ASP A 3 -22.88 7.58 15.15
CA ASP A 3 -22.55 7.24 13.78
C ASP A 3 -21.23 6.44 13.73
N ARG A 4 -21.31 5.15 13.39
CA ARG A 4 -20.14 4.25 13.23
C ARG A 4 -19.49 4.40 11.85
N THR A 5 -19.95 5.35 11.01
CA THR A 5 -19.52 5.48 9.62
C THR A 5 -18.58 6.66 9.35
N ALA A 6 -18.23 7.48 10.35
CA ALA A 6 -17.17 8.47 10.20
C ALA A 6 -15.79 7.79 10.34
N HIS A 7 -15.27 7.27 9.23
CA HIS A 7 -13.94 6.66 9.18
C HIS A 7 -12.86 7.73 9.44
N ASP A 8 -12.13 7.61 10.54
CA ASP A 8 -10.99 8.47 10.85
C ASP A 8 -9.84 8.14 9.88
N PRO A 9 -9.48 9.03 8.94
CA PRO A 9 -8.38 8.80 8.00
C PRO A 9 -7.03 8.63 8.71
N ALA A 10 -6.92 9.04 9.98
CA ALA A 10 -5.73 8.76 10.80
C ALA A 10 -5.52 7.26 11.06
N LEU A 11 -6.53 6.41 10.82
CA LEU A 11 -6.44 4.95 10.93
C LEU A 11 -5.83 4.28 9.67
N GLY A 12 -5.58 5.03 8.60
CA GLY A 12 -4.88 4.56 7.40
C GLY A 12 -5.79 4.33 6.18
N ILE A 13 -5.18 4.29 5.00
CA ILE A 13 -5.85 4.05 3.70
C ILE A 13 -5.15 2.90 2.99
N ALA A 14 -5.95 1.99 2.44
CA ALA A 14 -5.51 0.89 1.59
C ALA A 14 -5.92 1.15 0.13
N TYR A 15 -5.12 0.64 -0.81
CA TYR A 15 -5.47 0.53 -2.22
C TYR A 15 -5.58 -0.94 -2.59
N VAL A 16 -6.79 -1.41 -2.86
CA VAL A 16 -7.08 -2.83 -3.15
C VAL A 16 -7.99 -2.91 -4.36
N ASN A 17 -7.66 -3.78 -5.32
CA ASN A 17 -8.44 -4.00 -6.55
C ASN A 17 -8.82 -2.70 -7.29
N GLY A 18 -7.88 -1.77 -7.40
CA GLY A 18 -8.09 -0.52 -8.14
C GLY A 18 -8.76 0.61 -7.35
N SER A 19 -9.13 0.38 -6.09
CA SER A 19 -9.91 1.33 -5.28
C SER A 19 -9.22 1.70 -3.97
N TYR A 20 -9.35 2.96 -3.57
CA TYR A 20 -8.90 3.44 -2.26
C TYR A 20 -10.01 3.26 -1.22
N MET A 21 -9.67 2.74 -0.05
CA MET A 21 -10.63 2.52 1.03
C MET A 21 -9.98 2.70 2.40
N PRO A 22 -10.80 2.98 3.42
CA PRO A 22 -10.45 2.74 4.82
C PRO A 22 -9.63 1.47 5.06
N LEU A 23 -8.52 1.56 5.80
CA LEU A 23 -7.71 0.37 6.10
C LEU A 23 -8.55 -0.70 6.84
N ALA A 24 -9.50 -0.26 7.69
CA ALA A 24 -10.40 -1.15 8.42
C ALA A 24 -11.41 -1.91 7.53
N GLU A 25 -11.62 -1.46 6.28
CA GLU A 25 -12.52 -2.09 5.31
C GLU A 25 -11.75 -2.92 4.27
N ALA A 26 -10.42 -2.85 4.27
CA ALA A 26 -9.59 -3.59 3.33
C ALA A 26 -9.72 -5.09 3.55
N ALA A 27 -9.99 -5.82 2.46
CA ALA A 27 -10.11 -7.27 2.46
C ALA A 27 -9.44 -7.88 1.23
N ILE A 28 -8.89 -9.07 1.40
CA ILE A 28 -8.39 -9.92 0.32
C ILE A 28 -9.17 -11.24 0.29
N PRO A 29 -9.24 -11.94 -0.86
CA PRO A 29 -9.84 -13.26 -0.91
C PRO A 29 -9.15 -14.23 0.06
N LEU A 30 -9.92 -15.05 0.77
CA LEU A 30 -9.36 -16.11 1.63
C LEU A 30 -8.48 -17.09 0.84
N THR A 31 -8.75 -17.26 -0.45
CA THR A 31 -8.01 -18.14 -1.37
C THR A 31 -6.80 -17.48 -2.02
N ASP A 32 -6.49 -16.23 -1.68
CA ASP A 32 -5.32 -15.52 -2.20
C ASP A 32 -4.05 -16.33 -1.91
N ARG A 33 -3.17 -16.50 -2.90
CA ARG A 33 -1.94 -17.30 -2.75
C ARG A 33 -0.96 -16.70 -1.76
N GLY A 34 -0.89 -15.37 -1.69
CA GLY A 34 -0.14 -14.64 -0.68
C GLY A 34 -0.65 -14.94 0.73
N PHE A 35 -1.96 -15.18 0.90
CA PHE A 35 -2.50 -15.61 2.19
C PHE A 35 -2.31 -17.10 2.46
N VAL A 36 -2.77 -17.98 1.55
CA VAL A 36 -2.82 -19.44 1.81
C VAL A 36 -1.45 -20.12 1.81
N ARG A 37 -0.44 -19.52 1.17
CA ARG A 37 0.90 -20.12 1.00
C ARG A 37 2.04 -19.16 1.26
N SER A 38 1.76 -17.92 1.69
CA SER A 38 2.78 -16.86 1.81
C SER A 38 3.56 -16.65 0.51
N ASP A 39 2.96 -16.95 -0.64
CA ASP A 39 3.55 -16.79 -1.98
C ASP A 39 3.42 -15.32 -2.39
N ALA A 40 4.20 -14.46 -1.72
CA ALA A 40 4.17 -13.01 -1.86
C ALA A 40 5.56 -12.41 -1.53
N THR A 41 5.76 -11.16 -1.94
CA THR A 41 6.82 -10.29 -1.44
C THR A 41 6.19 -8.99 -0.97
N TYR A 42 6.87 -8.25 -0.11
CA TYR A 42 6.43 -6.92 0.30
C TYR A 42 7.63 -5.98 0.43
N ASP A 43 7.37 -4.68 0.45
CA ASP A 43 8.35 -3.67 0.83
C ASP A 43 7.65 -2.57 1.63
N VAL A 44 8.44 -1.86 2.44
CA VAL A 44 7.99 -0.81 3.34
C VAL A 44 8.86 0.42 3.18
N THR A 45 8.24 1.54 2.85
CA THR A 45 8.85 2.87 2.87
C THR A 45 8.18 3.74 3.94
N HIS A 46 8.78 4.89 4.22
CA HIS A 46 8.31 5.80 5.27
C HIS A 46 8.10 7.20 4.73
N VAL A 47 7.06 7.84 5.23
CA VAL A 47 6.90 9.29 5.16
C VAL A 47 7.34 9.88 6.48
N TRP A 48 8.19 10.90 6.42
CA TRP A 48 8.64 11.67 7.56
C TRP A 48 8.48 13.16 7.26
N LYS A 49 7.79 13.88 8.13
CA LYS A 49 7.48 15.32 7.97
C LYS A 49 6.90 15.66 6.60
N GLY A 50 6.02 14.81 6.08
CA GLY A 50 5.31 14.97 4.81
C GLY A 50 6.13 14.65 3.57
N ARG A 51 7.26 13.94 3.71
CA ARG A 51 8.13 13.56 2.59
C ARG A 51 8.43 12.07 2.63
N PHE A 52 8.27 11.39 1.50
CA PHE A 52 8.76 10.03 1.34
C PHE A 52 10.28 9.99 1.44
N PHE A 53 10.79 8.99 2.13
CA PHE A 53 12.22 8.69 2.17
C PHE A 53 12.54 7.59 1.16
N ARG A 54 13.31 7.96 0.12
CA ARG A 54 13.87 7.04 -0.89
C ARG A 54 12.80 6.15 -1.58
N LEU A 55 11.62 6.70 -1.88
CA LEU A 55 10.50 5.94 -2.48
C LEU A 55 10.91 5.13 -3.71
N ASP A 56 11.66 5.75 -4.62
CA ASP A 56 12.12 5.10 -5.85
C ASP A 56 12.97 3.85 -5.55
N ASP A 57 13.88 3.92 -4.59
CA ASP A 57 14.72 2.78 -4.20
C ASP A 57 13.89 1.62 -3.64
N HIS A 58 12.83 1.93 -2.88
CA HIS A 58 11.91 0.91 -2.35
C HIS A 58 11.06 0.29 -3.46
N ILE A 59 10.58 1.08 -4.43
CA ILE A 59 9.85 0.57 -5.60
C ILE A 59 10.75 -0.31 -6.47
N GLU A 60 11.99 0.12 -6.72
CA GLU A 60 12.96 -0.69 -7.47
C GLU A 60 13.24 -2.03 -6.79
N ARG A 61 13.42 -2.02 -5.47
CA ARG A 61 13.66 -3.23 -4.68
C ARG A 61 12.45 -4.15 -4.70
N PHE A 62 11.25 -3.63 -4.51
CA PHE A 62 10.01 -4.40 -4.61
C PHE A 62 9.89 -5.08 -5.99
N LEU A 63 10.09 -4.33 -7.07
CA LEU A 63 10.05 -4.88 -8.42
C LEU A 63 11.16 -5.92 -8.68
N ALA A 64 12.34 -5.76 -8.08
CA ALA A 64 13.39 -6.77 -8.14
C ALA A 64 12.98 -8.05 -7.42
N SER A 65 12.35 -7.96 -6.24
CA SER A 65 11.80 -9.10 -5.51
C SER A 65 10.69 -9.80 -6.30
N MET A 66 9.76 -9.05 -6.91
CA MET A 66 8.72 -9.61 -7.79
C MET A 66 9.32 -10.39 -8.96
N ARG A 67 10.34 -9.82 -9.63
CA ARG A 67 11.06 -10.53 -10.71
C ARG A 67 11.71 -11.81 -10.21
N GLY A 68 12.31 -11.79 -9.01
CA GLY A 68 12.88 -12.98 -8.37
C GLY A 68 11.86 -14.09 -8.12
N LEU A 69 10.63 -13.73 -7.78
CA LEU A 69 9.49 -14.64 -7.58
C LEU A 69 8.71 -14.95 -8.87
N ARG A 70 9.14 -14.41 -10.03
CA ARG A 70 8.45 -14.55 -11.33
C ARG A 70 7.02 -14.01 -11.31
N MET A 71 6.78 -12.96 -10.53
CA MET A 71 5.52 -12.23 -10.44
C MET A 71 5.55 -10.97 -11.32
N SER A 72 4.38 -10.48 -11.73
CA SER A 72 4.23 -9.23 -12.48
C SER A 72 3.10 -8.38 -11.91
N LEU A 73 3.22 -7.07 -12.06
CA LEU A 73 2.23 -6.08 -11.65
C LEU A 73 1.84 -5.26 -12.89
N PRO A 74 0.54 -5.02 -13.14
CA PRO A 74 0.09 -4.20 -14.27
C PRO A 74 0.17 -2.69 -13.93
N LEU A 75 1.23 -2.26 -13.24
CA LEU A 75 1.49 -0.86 -12.92
C LEU A 75 2.95 -0.53 -13.26
N SER A 76 3.16 0.64 -13.84
CA SER A 76 4.48 1.24 -13.98
C SER A 76 5.00 1.74 -12.62
N LYS A 77 6.31 2.01 -12.55
CA LYS A 77 6.95 2.59 -11.37
C LYS A 77 6.31 3.91 -10.95
N ALA A 78 5.95 4.76 -11.92
CA ALA A 78 5.30 6.04 -11.69
C ALA A 78 3.90 5.84 -11.10
N GLU A 79 3.10 4.93 -11.68
CA GLU A 79 1.74 4.63 -11.17
C GLU A 79 1.79 4.03 -9.76
N MET A 80 2.78 3.18 -9.45
CA MET A 80 2.99 2.70 -8.09
C MET A 80 3.29 3.85 -7.12
N ALA A 81 4.18 4.76 -7.48
CA ALA A 81 4.51 5.92 -6.66
C ALA A 81 3.25 6.79 -6.42
N ASP A 82 2.47 7.05 -7.47
CA ASP A 82 1.24 7.83 -7.40
C ASP A 82 0.22 7.18 -6.45
N VAL A 83 0.03 5.86 -6.50
CA VAL A 83 -0.85 5.13 -5.58
C VAL A 83 -0.42 5.30 -4.13
N LEU A 84 0.88 5.11 -3.84
CA LEU A 84 1.40 5.21 -2.47
C LEU A 84 1.31 6.65 -1.94
N ILE A 85 1.60 7.64 -2.79
CA ILE A 85 1.46 9.06 -2.46
C ILE A 85 -0.02 9.40 -2.19
N GLU A 86 -0.94 8.91 -3.01
CA GLU A 86 -2.37 9.14 -2.85
C GLU A 86 -2.92 8.50 -1.57
N CYS A 87 -2.46 7.30 -1.19
CA CYS A 87 -2.81 6.68 0.09
C CYS A 87 -2.44 7.61 1.25
N VAL A 88 -1.21 8.12 1.30
CA VAL A 88 -0.78 9.05 2.37
C VAL A 88 -1.51 10.38 2.29
N ARG A 89 -1.76 10.90 1.09
CA ARG A 89 -2.48 12.18 0.92
C ARG A 89 -3.90 12.09 1.50
N ARG A 90 -4.58 10.96 1.34
CA ARG A 90 -5.94 10.73 1.85
C ARG A 90 -6.00 10.61 3.38
N THR A 91 -4.95 10.12 4.04
CA THR A 91 -4.91 10.04 5.51
C THR A 91 -4.66 11.40 6.16
N GLY A 92 -4.00 12.32 5.45
CA GLY A 92 -3.52 13.59 6.02
C GLY A 92 -2.31 13.44 6.95
N LEU A 93 -1.76 12.22 7.08
CA LEU A 93 -0.61 11.93 7.92
C LEU A 93 0.65 12.59 7.36
N ARG A 94 1.47 13.14 8.28
CA ARG A 94 2.79 13.70 7.96
C ARG A 94 3.90 12.71 8.26
N ASP A 95 3.63 11.71 9.09
CA ASP A 95 4.55 10.64 9.45
C ASP A 95 3.77 9.33 9.28
N ALA A 96 4.25 8.45 8.40
CA ALA A 96 3.49 7.27 7.99
C ALA A 96 4.40 6.08 7.67
N TYR A 97 3.92 4.90 8.05
CA TYR A 97 4.39 3.61 7.55
C TYR A 97 3.61 3.27 6.27
N VAL A 98 4.30 3.00 5.18
CA VAL A 98 3.68 2.75 3.87
C VAL A 98 4.19 1.43 3.32
N GLN A 99 3.28 0.47 3.15
CA GLN A 99 3.58 -0.88 2.71
C GLN A 99 2.96 -1.16 1.34
N MET A 100 3.69 -1.88 0.50
CA MET A 100 3.20 -2.51 -0.74
C MET A 100 3.40 -4.02 -0.65
N THR A 101 2.42 -4.81 -1.08
CA THR A 101 2.38 -6.28 -1.02
C THR A 101 1.67 -6.81 -2.25
#